data_AF-A0AAF0RM08-F1
#
_entry.id   AF-A0AAF0RM08-F1
#
_cell.length_a   1.000
_cell.length_b   1.000
_cell.length_c   1.000
_cell.angle_alpha   90.00
_cell.angle_beta   90.00
_cell.angle_gamma   90.00
#
_symmetry.space_group_name_H-M   'P 1'
#
loop_
_entity.id
_entity.type
_entity.pdbx_description
1 polymer ?
#
loop_
_entity_poly.entity_id
_entity_poly.type
_entity_poly.pdbx_seq_one_letter_code
_entity_poly.pdbx_strand_id
1 'polypeptide(L)'
;MTASPTPLDWPLQLGRDETVPLRCASARQLRLAAILADDQHVGDLAAAFRRIAEAIPEGQTAADLSEARLNQIIWEGVHVE
;
A
#
# COMPACT_ATOMS: atom_id res chain seq x y z
N MET A 1 -11.05 -23.63 0.81
CA MET A 1 -11.43 -22.29 1.30
C MET A 1 -10.48 -21.29 0.68
N THR A 2 -10.93 -20.50 -0.29
CA THR A 2 -10.14 -19.40 -0.84
C THR A 2 -10.31 -18.23 0.11
N ALA A 3 -9.34 -18.02 1.01
CA ALA A 3 -9.29 -16.79 1.78
C ALA A 3 -9.21 -15.63 0.78
N SER A 4 -10.10 -14.64 0.90
CA SER A 4 -10.02 -13.44 0.07
C SER A 4 -8.63 -12.84 0.24
N PRO A 5 -7.95 -12.46 -0.85
CA PRO A 5 -6.61 -11.90 -0.77
C PRO A 5 -6.67 -10.66 0.12
N THR A 6 -5.95 -10.71 1.24
CA THR A 6 -5.84 -9.59 2.15
C THR A 6 -5.00 -8.51 1.47
N PRO A 7 -5.30 -7.22 1.66
CA PRO A 7 -4.48 -6.15 1.08
C PRO A 7 -3.03 -6.24 1.52
N LEU A 8 -2.79 -6.78 2.72
CA LEU A 8 -1.48 -7.05 3.32
C LEU A 8 -0.58 -7.97 2.47
N ASP A 9 -1.16 -8.83 1.65
CA ASP A 9 -0.44 -9.73 0.75
C ASP A 9 -0.24 -9.13 -0.65
N TRP A 10 -0.72 -7.92 -0.92
CA TRP A 10 -0.53 -7.30 -2.24
C TRP A 10 0.95 -7.03 -2.52
N PRO A 11 1.44 -7.44 -3.72
CA PRO A 11 2.82 -7.19 -4.12
C PRO A 11 3.03 -5.70 -4.45
N LEU A 12 3.99 -5.08 -3.79
CA LEU A 12 4.51 -3.76 -4.13
C LEU A 12 5.79 -3.92 -4.94
N GLN A 13 5.76 -3.43 -6.18
CA GLN A 13 6.96 -3.32 -7.00
C GLN A 13 7.77 -2.10 -6.56
N LEU A 14 8.99 -2.36 -6.09
CA LEU A 14 9.98 -1.36 -5.69
C LEU A 14 11.09 -1.33 -6.75
N GLY A 15 10.74 -0.89 -7.95
CA GLY A 15 11.63 -0.90 -9.11
C GLY A 15 11.51 -2.19 -9.94
N ARG A 16 12.57 -2.50 -10.70
CA ARG A 16 12.51 -3.53 -11.77
C ARG A 16 12.60 -4.98 -11.29
N ASP A 17 13.23 -5.23 -10.15
CA ASP A 17 13.54 -6.61 -9.69
C ASP A 17 13.07 -6.89 -8.26
N GLU A 18 12.67 -5.86 -7.52
CA GLU A 18 12.26 -6.00 -6.12
C GLU A 18 10.73 -5.94 -6.02
N THR A 19 10.14 -7.02 -5.51
CA THR A 19 8.71 -7.07 -5.13
C THR A 19 8.62 -7.43 -3.67
N VAL A 20 8.01 -6.55 -2.86
CA VAL A 20 7.79 -6.82 -1.44
C VAL A 20 6.29 -6.88 -1.16
N PRO A 21 5.81 -7.78 -0.28
CA PRO A 21 4.41 -7.78 0.11
C PRO A 21 4.10 -6.54 0.95
N LEU A 22 2.88 -6.00 0.83
CA LEU A 22 2.43 -4.78 1.50
C LEU A 22 2.74 -4.81 3.00
N ARG A 23 2.46 -5.94 3.68
CA ARG A 23 2.73 -6.14 5.11
C ARG A 23 4.18 -5.87 5.52
N CYS A 24 5.15 -6.12 4.64
CA CYS A 24 6.57 -5.92 4.93
C CYS A 24 7.07 -4.54 4.50
N ALA A 25 6.25 -3.75 3.80
CA ALA A 25 6.66 -2.46 3.31
C ALA A 25 6.69 -1.41 4.44
N SER A 26 7.82 -0.76 4.55
CA SER A 26 8.01 0.42 5.39
C SER A 26 7.38 1.67 4.76
N ALA A 27 7.23 2.74 5.55
CA ALA A 27 6.75 4.03 5.07
C ALA A 27 7.55 4.54 3.85
N ARG A 28 8.86 4.33 3.86
CA ARG A 28 9.75 4.71 2.75
C ARG A 28 9.47 3.91 1.48
N GLN A 29 9.27 2.61 1.60
CA GLN A 29 8.96 1.73 0.48
C GLN A 29 7.58 2.02 -0.10
N LEU A 30 6.58 2.29 0.76
CA LEU A 30 5.25 2.72 0.31
C LEU A 30 5.28 4.05 -0.44
N ARG A 31 6.07 5.03 0.02
CA ARG A 31 6.27 6.29 -0.72
C ARG A 31 6.90 6.04 -2.10
N LEU A 32 7.87 5.15 -2.18
CA LEU A 32 8.49 4.77 -3.46
C LEU A 32 7.47 4.07 -4.37
N ALA A 33 6.73 3.10 -3.86
CA ALA A 33 5.69 2.39 -4.60
C ALA A 33 4.59 3.35 -5.07
N ALA A 34 4.24 4.35 -4.27
CA ALA A 34 3.29 5.39 -4.67
C ALA A 34 3.80 6.18 -5.88
N ILE A 35 5.07 6.58 -5.89
CA ILE A 35 5.68 7.29 -7.02
C ILE A 35 5.66 6.41 -8.28
N LEU A 36 5.99 5.13 -8.15
CA LEU A 36 5.98 4.17 -9.26
C LEU A 36 4.56 3.86 -9.77
N ALA A 37 3.57 3.85 -8.88
CA ALA A 37 2.16 3.68 -9.26
C ALA A 37 1.62 4.91 -10.00
N ASP A 38 2.04 6.11 -9.57
CA ASP A 38 1.73 7.39 -10.22
C ASP A 38 2.28 7.41 -11.67
N ASP A 39 3.53 7.00 -11.85
CA ASP A 39 4.19 6.86 -13.17
C ASP A 39 3.46 5.88 -14.10
N GLN A 40 2.93 4.79 -13.53
CA GLN A 40 2.14 3.78 -14.25
C GLN A 40 0.67 4.19 -14.49
N HIS A 41 0.28 5.43 -14.20
CA HIS A 41 -1.08 5.96 -14.32
C HIS A 41 -2.12 5.23 -13.44
N VAL A 42 -1.69 4.62 -12.34
CA VAL A 42 -2.56 3.97 -11.36
C VAL A 42 -2.79 4.90 -10.16
N GLY A 43 -3.43 6.04 -10.43
CA GLY A 43 -3.52 7.17 -9.50
C GLY A 43 -4.19 6.85 -8.15
N ASP A 44 -5.25 6.04 -8.15
CA ASP A 44 -5.95 5.65 -6.92
C ASP A 44 -5.07 4.81 -5.97
N LEU A 45 -4.25 3.92 -6.54
CA LEU A 45 -3.29 3.11 -5.80
C LEU A 45 -2.13 3.96 -5.28
N ALA A 46 -1.63 4.90 -6.09
CA ALA A 46 -0.61 5.84 -5.66
C ALA A 46 -1.06 6.67 -4.44
N ALA A 47 -2.29 7.17 -4.47
CA ALA A 47 -2.89 7.90 -3.36
C ALA A 47 -3.07 7.01 -2.11
N ALA A 48 -3.55 5.78 -2.29
CA ALA A 48 -3.67 4.81 -1.19
C ALA A 48 -2.31 4.55 -0.52
N PHE A 49 -1.26 4.28 -1.29
CA PHE A 49 0.08 4.04 -0.74
C PHE A 49 0.67 5.26 -0.01
N ARG A 50 0.42 6.49 -0.50
CA ARG A 50 0.81 7.72 0.22
C ARG A 50 0.12 7.80 1.58
N ARG A 51 -1.21 7.62 1.63
CA ARG A 51 -1.97 7.67 2.88
C ARG A 51 -1.53 6.59 3.87
N ILE A 52 -1.27 5.37 3.39
CA ILE A 52 -0.75 4.30 4.25
C ILE A 52 0.62 4.72 4.80
N ALA A 53 1.52 5.24 3.97
CA ALA A 53 2.84 5.70 4.39
C ALA A 53 2.81 6.87 5.38
N GLU A 54 1.77 7.70 5.35
CA GLU A 54 1.54 8.77 6.33
C GLU A 54 0.95 8.25 7.64
N ALA A 55 0.20 7.15 7.59
CA ALA A 55 -0.40 6.51 8.74
C ALA A 55 0.58 5.65 9.57
N ILE A 56 1.71 5.22 8.99
CA ILE A 56 2.76 4.48 9.72
C ILE A 56 3.95 5.37 10.12
N PRO A 57 4.41 5.29 11.39
CA PRO A 57 5.64 5.94 11.83
C PRO A 57 6.89 5.44 11.11
N GLU A 58 7.96 6.26 11.09
CA GLU A 58 9.27 5.81 10.64
C GLU A 58 9.77 4.65 11.50
N GLY A 59 10.10 3.52 10.84
CA GLY A 59 10.54 2.29 11.50
C GLY A 59 9.45 1.21 11.66
N GLN A 60 8.19 1.52 11.34
CA GLN A 60 7.09 0.54 11.30
C GLN A 60 6.79 0.10 9.87
N THR A 61 6.06 -1.02 9.78
CA THR A 61 5.62 -1.60 8.50
C THR A 61 4.11 -1.56 8.37
N ALA A 62 3.57 -1.78 7.16
CA ALA A 62 2.12 -1.84 7.00
C ALA A 62 1.48 -2.98 7.83
N ALA A 63 2.22 -4.02 8.22
CA ALA A 63 1.73 -5.05 9.15
C ALA A 63 1.40 -4.52 10.55
N ASP A 64 2.04 -3.42 10.98
CA ASP A 64 1.71 -2.76 12.24
C ASP A 64 0.35 -2.05 12.18
N LEU A 65 -0.13 -1.71 10.98
CA LEU A 65 -1.52 -1.33 10.77
C LEU A 65 -2.39 -2.58 10.74
N SER A 66 -3.41 -2.62 11.61
CA SER A 66 -4.46 -3.63 11.53
C SER A 66 -5.07 -3.67 10.12
N GLU A 67 -5.37 -4.87 9.62
CA GLU A 67 -5.97 -5.07 8.29
C GLU A 67 -7.22 -4.22 8.05
N ALA A 68 -8.05 -4.03 9.09
CA ALA A 68 -9.22 -3.17 9.04
C ALA A 68 -8.87 -1.70 8.73
N ARG A 69 -7.77 -1.20 9.30
CA ARG A 69 -7.29 0.18 9.09
C ARG A 69 -6.69 0.34 7.69
N LEU A 70 -5.95 -0.65 7.22
CA LEU A 70 -5.44 -0.70 5.85
C LEU A 70 -6.56 -0.69 4.82
N ASN A 71 -7.55 -1.58 4.98
CA ASN A 71 -8.74 -1.59 4.14
C ASN A 71 -9.43 -0.23 4.16
N GLN A 72 -9.64 0.36 5.34
CA GLN A 72 -10.24 1.68 5.44
C GLN A 72 -9.48 2.71 4.60
N ILE A 73 -8.15 2.79 4.71
CA ILE A 73 -7.34 3.78 3.97
C ILE A 73 -7.37 3.55 2.45
N ILE A 74 -7.35 2.29 2.02
CA ILE A 74 -7.40 1.93 0.60
C ILE A 74 -8.77 2.32 0.01
N TRP A 75 -9.86 2.00 0.71
CA TRP A 75 -11.22 2.25 0.25
C TRP A 75 -11.70 3.69 0.49
N GLU A 76 -11.09 4.43 1.43
CA GLU A 76 -11.40 5.84 1.70
C GLU A 76 -11.08 6.75 0.50
N GLY A 77 -10.17 6.33 -0.39
CA GLY A 77 -9.87 7.02 -1.65
C GLY A 77 -10.75 6.62 -2.83
N VAL A 78 -11.39 5.44 -2.78
CA VAL A 78 -12.23 4.91 -3.87
C VAL A 78 -13.66 5.39 -3.66
N HIS A 79 -13.85 6.71 -3.62
CA HIS A 79 -15.18 7.28 -3.80
C HIS A 79 -15.43 7.33 -5.31
N VAL A 80 -16.12 6.29 -5.79
CA VAL A 80 -16.68 6.20 -7.14
C VAL A 80 -17.70 7.33 -7.28
N GLU A 81 -17.44 8.30 -8.16
CA GLU A 81 -18.48 9.12 -8.80
C GLU A 81 -19.09 8.36 -9.98
#